data_AF-A0A1Q5JFR1-F1
#
_entry.id   AF-A0A1Q5JFR1-F1
#
_cell.length_a   1.000
_cell.length_b   1.000
_cell.length_c   1.000
_cell.angle_alpha   90.00
_cell.angle_beta   90.00
_cell.angle_gamma   90.00
#
_symmetry.space_group_name_H-M   'P 1'
#
loop_
_entity.id
_entity.type
_entity.pdbx_description
1 polymer ?
#
loop_
_entity_poly.entity_id
_entity_poly.type
_entity_poly.pdbx_seq_one_letter_code
_entity_poly.pdbx_strand_id
1 'polypeptide(L)'
;MNIDPTQPWGLAIDYAGRATVVENGHTLSVRVYDNSLGYTLERDPFTGQYPSVQITAEFAKTGSNGEATLRGHGLAVVEAKDGVPAVPDPTAVQRAVAAALADFETRRSAYAELCATWAPPPEPEPTPEPEPTPEPTPTP
;
A
#
# COMPACT_ATOMS: atom_id res chain seq x y z
N MET A 1 -15.07 19.74 -0.26
CA MET A 1 -15.45 19.54 1.17
C MET A 1 -14.52 20.24 2.18
N ASN A 2 -15.09 20.93 3.17
CA ASN A 2 -14.48 21.31 4.45
C ASN A 2 -14.71 20.16 5.43
N ILE A 3 -13.64 19.45 5.77
CA ILE A 3 -13.71 18.37 6.76
C ILE A 3 -13.59 18.98 8.14
N ASP A 4 -14.49 18.58 9.04
CA ASP A 4 -14.35 18.86 10.47
C ASP A 4 -13.26 17.92 11.04
N PRO A 5 -12.09 18.46 11.42
CA PRO A 5 -10.98 17.65 11.93
C PRO A 5 -11.27 17.05 13.32
N THR A 6 -12.34 17.48 13.99
CA THR A 6 -12.74 16.98 15.31
C THR A 6 -13.65 15.75 15.22
N GLN A 7 -14.13 15.41 14.01
CA GLN A 7 -14.95 14.22 13.80
C GLN A 7 -14.09 12.96 13.63
N PRO A 8 -14.52 11.81 14.18
CA PRO A 8 -13.68 10.61 14.23
C PRO A 8 -13.65 9.90 12.87
N TRP A 9 -12.68 10.24 12.04
CA TRP A 9 -12.31 9.46 10.85
C TRP A 9 -11.39 8.28 11.16
N GLY A 10 -11.12 8.02 12.45
CA GLY A 10 -10.17 7.00 12.90
C GLY A 10 -8.70 7.45 12.85
N LEU A 11 -8.45 8.71 12.50
CA LEU A 11 -7.15 9.31 12.24
C LEU A 11 -7.31 10.84 12.31
N ALA A 12 -6.30 11.57 12.76
CA ALA A 12 -6.33 13.04 12.75
C ALA A 12 -6.09 13.56 11.33
N ILE A 13 -7.08 14.24 10.75
CA ILE A 13 -7.06 14.74 9.36
C ILE A 13 -7.03 16.27 9.37
N ASP A 14 -6.27 16.89 8.46
CA ASP A 14 -6.29 18.34 8.29
C ASP A 14 -7.60 18.84 7.64
N TYR A 15 -7.79 20.16 7.61
CA TYR A 15 -8.98 20.80 7.03
C TYR A 15 -9.14 20.52 5.52
N ALA A 16 -8.08 20.08 4.84
CA ALA A 16 -8.08 19.73 3.42
C ALA A 16 -8.29 18.22 3.20
N GLY A 17 -8.63 17.46 4.25
CA GLY A 17 -8.91 16.04 4.16
C GLY A 17 -7.67 15.17 4.07
N ARG A 18 -6.50 15.67 4.47
CA ARG A 18 -5.23 14.97 4.34
C ARG A 18 -4.70 14.52 5.69
N ALA A 19 -4.03 13.38 5.67
CA ALA A 19 -3.20 12.95 6.76
C ALA A 19 -1.95 12.24 6.25
N THR A 20 -0.88 12.34 7.03
CA THR A 20 0.36 11.62 6.79
C THR A 20 0.83 10.98 8.09
N VAL A 21 1.10 9.68 8.06
CA VAL A 21 1.70 8.93 9.16
C VAL A 21 3.02 8.37 8.67
N VAL A 22 4.09 8.60 9.42
CA VAL A 22 5.42 8.06 9.12
C VAL A 22 5.84 7.15 10.26
N GLU A 23 6.11 5.89 9.95
CA GLU A 23 6.50 4.88 10.94
C GLU A 23 7.50 3.89 10.33
N ASN A 24 8.62 3.66 11.01
CA ASN A 24 9.64 2.69 10.62
C ASN A 24 10.11 2.83 9.15
N GLY A 25 10.23 4.06 8.65
CA GLY A 25 10.63 4.35 7.26
C GLY A 25 9.55 4.13 6.20
N HIS A 26 8.31 3.85 6.62
CA HIS A 26 7.14 3.79 5.75
C HIS A 26 6.32 5.08 5.90
N THR A 27 5.76 5.55 4.80
CA THR A 27 4.86 6.70 4.76
C THR A 27 3.48 6.23 4.33
N LEU A 28 2.48 6.51 5.16
CA LEU A 28 1.07 6.34 4.83
C LEU A 28 0.47 7.72 4.58
N SER A 29 -0.02 7.95 3.36
CA SER A 29 -0.75 9.16 3.01
C SER A 29 -2.23 8.82 2.85
N VAL A 30 -3.10 9.52 3.57
CA VAL A 30 -4.55 9.35 3.49
C VAL A 30 -5.19 10.62 2.95
N ARG A 31 -6.17 10.47 2.06
CA ARG A 31 -6.98 11.58 1.55
C ARG A 31 -8.45 11.24 1.59
N VAL A 32 -9.23 12.10 2.23
CA VAL A 32 -10.70 12.07 2.29
C VAL A 32 -11.23 13.22 1.43
N TYR A 33 -12.07 12.91 0.45
CA TYR A 33 -12.61 13.90 -0.48
C TYR A 33 -13.97 13.46 -1.04
N ASP A 34 -14.77 14.40 -1.51
CA ASP A 34 -15.94 14.15 -2.35
C ASP A 34 -15.68 14.63 -3.79
N ASN A 35 -16.60 14.31 -4.69
CA ASN A 35 -16.55 14.82 -6.07
C ASN A 35 -17.25 16.18 -6.21
N SER A 36 -17.62 16.83 -5.10
CA SER A 36 -18.32 18.11 -5.16
C SER A 36 -17.35 19.25 -5.43
N LEU A 37 -17.80 20.25 -6.19
CA LEU A 37 -17.05 21.48 -6.43
C LEU A 37 -17.15 22.47 -5.24
N GLY A 38 -17.93 22.11 -4.22
CA GLY A 38 -18.26 22.95 -3.08
C GLY A 38 -17.41 22.69 -1.83
N TYR A 39 -17.36 23.70 -0.96
CA TYR A 39 -16.77 23.54 0.37
C TYR A 39 -17.73 22.78 1.31
N THR A 40 -19.02 22.74 1.02
CA THR A 40 -20.03 22.01 1.79
C THR A 40 -20.51 20.79 1.02
N LEU A 41 -20.76 19.69 1.75
CA LEU A 41 -21.52 18.56 1.23
C LEU A 41 -22.92 19.07 0.88
N GLU A 42 -23.18 19.23 -0.40
CA GLU A 42 -24.45 19.72 -0.92
C GLU A 42 -25.17 18.61 -1.66
N ARG A 43 -26.51 18.69 -1.63
CA ARG A 43 -27.36 17.76 -2.35
C ARG A 43 -27.26 18.07 -3.84
N ASP A 44 -27.03 17.05 -4.64
CA ASP A 44 -27.07 17.14 -6.10
C ASP A 44 -28.49 17.59 -6.54
N PRO A 45 -28.60 18.70 -7.29
CA PRO A 45 -29.89 19.26 -7.68
C PRO A 45 -30.65 18.39 -8.70
N PHE A 46 -29.98 17.49 -9.41
CA PHE A 46 -30.58 16.58 -10.39
C PHE A 46 -30.99 15.25 -9.77
N THR A 47 -30.16 14.68 -8.89
CA THR A 47 -30.42 13.35 -8.32
C THR A 47 -31.04 13.39 -6.92
N GLY A 48 -30.98 14.53 -6.23
CA GLY A 48 -31.43 14.65 -4.86
C GLY A 48 -30.63 13.79 -3.88
N GLN A 49 -29.40 13.41 -4.23
CA GLN A 49 -28.51 12.66 -3.33
C GLN A 49 -27.33 13.54 -2.92
N TYR A 50 -26.76 13.29 -1.75
CA TYR A 50 -25.45 13.86 -1.43
C TYR A 50 -24.37 13.07 -2.16
N PRO A 51 -23.21 13.67 -2.48
CA PRO A 51 -22.12 12.95 -3.09
C PRO A 51 -21.50 11.98 -2.08
N SER A 52 -21.08 10.82 -2.58
CA SER A 52 -20.31 9.86 -1.79
C SER A 52 -18.94 10.43 -1.43
N VAL A 53 -18.43 10.03 -0.27
CA VAL A 53 -17.09 10.41 0.20
C VAL A 53 -16.12 9.29 -0.13
N GLN A 54 -15.04 9.64 -0.80
CA GLN A 54 -13.94 8.77 -1.17
C GLN A 54 -12.79 8.94 -0.17
N ILE A 55 -12.25 7.81 0.28
CA ILE A 55 -11.11 7.74 1.16
C ILE A 55 -10.04 6.92 0.46
N THR A 56 -8.93 7.55 0.13
CA THR A 56 -7.77 6.90 -0.47
C THR A 56 -6.66 6.79 0.56
N ALA A 57 -5.92 5.68 0.51
CA ALA A 57 -4.72 5.47 1.29
C ALA A 57 -3.60 5.01 0.36
N GLU A 58 -2.44 5.64 0.47
CA GLU A 58 -1.22 5.25 -0.22
C GLU A 58 -0.16 4.85 0.81
N PHE A 59 0.27 3.60 0.76
CA PHE A 59 1.34 3.08 1.59
C PHE A 59 2.62 3.00 0.77
N ALA A 60 3.66 3.72 1.19
CA ALA A 60 4.91 3.86 0.49
C ALA A 60 6.08 3.44 1.39
N LYS A 61 7.00 2.65 0.83
CA LYS A 61 8.31 2.39 1.45
C LYS A 61 9.42 2.93 0.55
N THR A 62 10.23 3.84 1.08
CA THR A 62 11.41 4.32 0.37
C THR A 62 12.50 3.24 0.40
N GLY A 63 13.00 2.84 -0.76
CA GLY A 63 14.16 1.95 -0.86
C GLY A 63 15.43 2.63 -0.34
N SER A 64 16.44 1.82 -0.02
CA SER A 64 17.73 2.25 0.57
C SER A 64 18.45 3.35 -0.19
N ASN A 65 18.17 3.48 -1.49
CA ASN A 65 18.86 4.39 -2.42
C ASN A 65 18.00 5.61 -2.80
N GLY A 66 16.87 5.85 -2.14
CA GLY A 66 16.02 7.03 -2.37
C GLY A 66 15.20 7.03 -3.67
N GLU A 67 15.49 6.15 -4.64
CA GLU A 67 14.89 6.22 -5.99
C GLU A 67 13.66 5.34 -6.20
N ALA A 68 13.59 4.15 -5.57
CA ALA A 68 12.47 3.23 -5.76
C ALA A 68 11.53 3.26 -4.55
N THR A 69 10.29 3.72 -4.75
CA THR A 69 9.22 3.61 -3.75
C THR A 69 8.23 2.56 -4.22
N LEU A 70 8.22 1.39 -3.59
CA LEU A 70 7.09 0.47 -3.77
C LEU A 70 5.88 1.09 -3.09
N ARG A 71 4.76 1.15 -3.80
CA ARG A 71 3.52 1.77 -3.32
C ARG A 71 2.36 0.79 -3.41
N GLY A 72 1.61 0.69 -2.32
CA GLY A 72 0.29 0.10 -2.31
C GLY A 72 -0.78 1.19 -2.26
N HIS A 73 -1.92 0.94 -2.90
CA HIS A 73 -3.05 1.87 -2.94
C HIS A 73 -4.34 1.18 -2.47
N GLY A 74 -5.13 1.88 -1.66
CA GLY A 74 -6.43 1.43 -1.18
C GLY A 74 -7.48 2.53 -1.33
N LEU A 75 -8.71 2.13 -1.61
CA LEU A 75 -9.89 3.00 -1.70
C LEU A 75 -11.02 2.43 -0.83
N ALA A 76 -11.64 3.29 -0.04
CA ALA A 76 -12.92 3.05 0.59
C ALA A 76 -13.90 4.16 0.19
N VAL A 77 -15.17 3.80 0.04
CA VAL A 77 -16.24 4.74 -0.29
C VAL A 77 -17.28 4.72 0.83
N VAL A 78 -17.64 5.90 1.32
CA VAL A 78 -18.78 6.11 2.22
C VAL A 78 -19.90 6.69 1.39
N GLU A 79 -20.92 5.86 1.16
CA GLU A 79 -22.08 6.25 0.38
C GLU A 79 -23.00 7.19 1.16
N ALA A 80 -23.47 8.24 0.51
CA ALA A 80 -24.68 8.91 0.94
C ALA A 80 -25.87 7.99 0.66
N LYS A 81 -26.82 7.89 1.61
CA LYS A 81 -27.99 7.02 1.46
C LYS A 81 -29.27 7.77 1.80
N ASP A 82 -30.31 7.55 1.00
CA ASP A 82 -31.66 8.03 1.25
C ASP A 82 -31.75 9.55 1.49
N GLY A 83 -30.94 10.33 0.78
CA GLY A 83 -30.88 11.78 0.96
C GLY A 83 -30.18 12.25 2.25
N VAL A 84 -29.48 11.36 2.96
CA VAL A 84 -28.64 11.66 4.11
C VAL A 84 -27.18 11.80 3.64
N PRO A 85 -26.45 12.87 4.05
CA PRO A 85 -25.04 13.01 3.73
C PRO A 85 -24.21 11.83 4.22
N ALA A 86 -23.15 11.52 3.50
CA ALA A 86 -22.08 10.67 4.02
C ALA A 86 -21.49 11.33 5.28
N VAL A 87 -21.60 10.64 6.41
CA VAL A 87 -21.04 11.06 7.70
C VAL A 87 -19.67 10.42 7.93
N PRO A 88 -18.81 11.03 8.75
CA PRO A 88 -17.56 10.40 9.17
C PRO A 88 -17.77 8.98 9.68
N ASP A 89 -17.12 8.04 9.02
CA ASP A 89 -17.06 6.64 9.42
C ASP A 89 -15.63 6.32 9.85
N PRO A 90 -15.37 6.07 11.15
CA PRO A 90 -14.03 5.77 11.65
C PRO A 90 -13.45 4.47 11.06
N THR A 91 -14.29 3.59 10.52
CA THR A 91 -13.85 2.35 9.86
C THR A 91 -13.51 2.55 8.39
N ALA A 92 -13.92 3.65 7.75
CA ALA A 92 -13.66 3.88 6.33
C ALA A 92 -12.16 4.11 6.06
N VAL A 93 -11.49 4.89 6.90
CA VAL A 93 -10.03 5.03 6.84
C VAL A 93 -9.35 3.69 7.09
N GLN A 94 -9.79 2.95 8.12
CA GLN A 94 -9.20 1.63 8.42
C GLN A 94 -9.32 0.68 7.23
N ARG A 95 -10.47 0.67 6.54
CA ARG A 95 -10.69 -0.13 5.32
C ARG A 95 -9.77 0.30 4.17
N ALA A 96 -9.63 1.61 3.92
CA ALA A 96 -8.73 2.12 2.89
C ALA A 96 -7.26 1.75 3.19
N VAL A 97 -6.82 1.90 4.44
CA VAL A 97 -5.47 1.54 4.88
C VAL A 97 -5.24 0.04 4.76
N ALA A 98 -6.19 -0.80 5.19
CA ALA A 98 -6.09 -2.25 5.04
C ALA A 98 -5.98 -2.67 3.57
N ALA A 99 -6.75 -2.05 2.68
CA ALA A 99 -6.67 -2.30 1.24
C ALA A 99 -5.31 -1.87 0.66
N ALA A 100 -4.76 -0.72 1.09
CA ALA A 100 -3.44 -0.25 0.64
C ALA A 100 -2.31 -1.19 1.07
N LEU A 101 -2.37 -1.72 2.30
CA LEU A 101 -1.39 -2.69 2.81
C LEU A 101 -1.49 -4.03 2.05
N ALA A 102 -2.70 -4.50 1.75
CA ALA A 102 -2.89 -5.71 0.96
C ALA A 102 -2.33 -5.55 -0.47
N ASP A 103 -2.63 -4.43 -1.15
CA ASP A 103 -2.08 -4.14 -2.49
C ASP A 103 -0.55 -4.02 -2.48
N PHE A 104 0.03 -3.39 -1.45
CA PHE A 104 1.48 -3.34 -1.27
C PHE A 104 2.09 -4.74 -1.20
N GLU A 105 1.53 -5.64 -0.40
CA GLU A 105 2.05 -7.01 -0.26
C GLU A 105 1.91 -7.83 -1.54
N THR A 106 0.80 -7.68 -2.27
CA THR A 106 0.63 -8.30 -3.58
C THR A 106 1.73 -7.83 -4.55
N ARG A 107 1.99 -6.52 -4.63
CA ARG A 107 3.03 -5.98 -5.52
C ARG A 107 4.43 -6.40 -5.09
N ARG A 108 4.70 -6.48 -3.78
CA ARG A 108 5.97 -6.96 -3.24
C ARG A 108 6.23 -8.40 -3.68
N SER A 109 5.22 -9.29 -3.58
CA SER A 109 5.33 -10.67 -4.04
C SER A 109 5.59 -10.76 -5.54
N ALA A 110 4.80 -10.04 -6.34
CA ALA A 110 4.94 -10.03 -7.79
C ALA A 110 6.33 -9.54 -8.24
N TYR A 111 6.89 -8.54 -7.56
CA TYR A 111 8.24 -8.06 -7.85
C TYR A 111 9.31 -9.10 -7.50
N ALA A 112 9.17 -9.81 -6.38
CA ALA A 112 10.09 -10.88 -6.00
C ALA A 112 10.06 -12.05 -7.01
N GLU A 113 8.87 -12.46 -7.47
CA GLU A 113 8.70 -13.48 -8.52
C GLU A 113 9.35 -13.05 -9.83
N LEU A 114 9.18 -11.78 -10.19
CA LEU A 114 9.77 -11.20 -11.38
C LEU A 114 11.32 -11.23 -11.29
N CYS A 115 11.89 -10.85 -10.15
CA CYS A 115 13.34 -10.95 -9.92
C CYS A 115 13.84 -12.40 -10.00
N ALA A 116 13.09 -13.36 -9.46
CA ALA A 116 13.45 -14.78 -9.51
C ALA A 116 13.49 -15.32 -10.95
N THR A 117 12.66 -14.78 -11.85
CA THR A 117 12.65 -15.14 -13.28
C THR A 117 13.99 -14.85 -13.97
N TRP A 118 14.76 -13.88 -13.48
CA TRP A 118 16.05 -13.50 -14.04
C TRP A 118 17.25 -13.89 -13.17
N ALA A 119 17.04 -14.72 -12.13
CA ALA A 119 18.13 -15.20 -11.32
C ALA A 119 19.08 -16.08 -12.16
N PRO A 120 20.41 -15.90 -12.04
CA PRO A 120 21.36 -16.79 -12.70
C PRO A 120 21.18 -18.23 -12.20
N PRO A 121 21.41 -19.23 -13.05
CA PRO A 121 21.36 -20.63 -12.62
C PRO A 121 22.39 -20.88 -11.50
N PRO A 122 22.10 -21.80 -10.57
CA PRO A 122 23.06 -22.16 -9.55
C PRO A 122 24.35 -22.69 -10.19
N GLU A 123 25.49 -22.33 -9.61
CA GLU A 123 26.79 -22.81 -10.05
C GLU A 123 26.87 -24.33 -9.85
N PRO A 124 27.39 -25.11 -10.81
CA PRO A 124 27.49 -26.54 -10.67
C PRO A 124 28.38 -26.91 -9.47
N GLU A 125 28.02 -27.98 -8.77
CA GLU A 125 28.85 -28.48 -7.67
C GLU A 125 30.27 -28.82 -8.15
N PRO A 126 31.30 -28.53 -7.35
CA PRO A 126 32.67 -28.90 -7.71
C PRO A 126 32.76 -30.41 -7.88
N THR A 127 33.37 -30.84 -8.98
CA THR A 127 33.64 -32.27 -9.21
C THR A 127 34.58 -32.78 -8.11
N PRO A 128 34.29 -33.90 -7.44
CA PRO A 128 35.17 -34.45 -6.43
C PRO A 128 36.55 -34.74 -7.05
N GLU A 129 37.59 -34.33 -6.31
CA GLU A 129 38.98 -34.52 -6.72
C GLU A 129 39.28 -36.03 -6.86
N PRO A 130 39.96 -36.47 -7.92
CA PRO A 130 40.25 -37.89 -8.11
C PRO A 130 41.06 -38.45 -6.94
N GLU A 131 40.68 -39.65 -6.50
CA GLU A 131 41.33 -40.35 -5.39
C GLU A 131 42.84 -40.53 -5.70
N PRO A 132 43.74 -40.27 -4.72
CA PRO A 132 45.17 -40.42 -4.95
C PRO A 132 45.49 -41.85 -5.38
N THR A 133 46.26 -41.98 -6.46
CA THR A 133 46.73 -43.28 -6.94
C THR A 133 47.60 -43.93 -5.86
N PRO A 134 47.35 -45.19 -5.46
CA PRO A 134 48.15 -45.85 -4.43
C PRO A 134 49.61 -45.95 -4.87
N GLU A 135 50.53 -45.54 -3.99
CA GLU A 135 51.98 -45.69 -4.19
C GLU A 135 52.35 -47.17 -4.34
N PRO A 136 53.26 -47.52 -5.26
CA PRO A 136 53.70 -48.89 -5.42
C PRO A 136 54.44 -49.37 -4.16
N THR A 137 53.93 -50.45 -3.55
CA THR A 137 54.57 -51.12 -2.42
C THR A 137 55.99 -51.58 -2.82
N PRO A 138 57.05 -51.16 -2.10
CA PRO A 138 58.40 -51.65 -2.38
C PRO A 138 58.47 -53.16 -2.12
N THR A 139 59.04 -53.89 -3.08
CA THR A 139 59.25 -55.34 -2.98
C THR A 139 60.46 -55.62 -2.06
N PRO A 140 60.36 -56.58 -1.11
CA PRO A 140 61.44 -56.92 -0.18
C PRO A 140 62.65 -57.59 -0.84
#